data_AF-A0A933LHW0-F1
#
_entry.id   AF-A0A933LHW0-F1
#
_cell.length_a   1.000
_cell.length_b   1.000
_cell.length_c   1.000
_cell.angle_alpha   90.00
_cell.angle_beta   90.00
_cell.angle_gamma   90.00
#
_symmetry.space_group_name_H-M   'P 1'
#
loop_
_entity.id
_entity.type
_entity.pdbx_description
1 polymer ?
#
loop_
_entity_poly.entity_id
_entity_poly.type
_entity_poly.pdbx_seq_one_letter_code
_entity_poly.pdbx_strand_id
1 'polypeptide(L)'
;MRSSLNISLPQTMRAWVDDQIARGGYGTVSEYFRQLLREEQKRQLREQIDAKLLAAIESGEPIPVTPRYWDRLSKEARKRLARKRAR
;
A
#
# COMPACT_ATOMS: atom_id res chain seq x y z
N MET A 1 10.03 17.38 8.14
CA MET A 1 11.48 17.22 8.40
C MET A 1 12.12 16.43 7.26
N ARG A 2 13.28 16.84 6.76
CA ARG A 2 14.07 16.02 5.82
C ARG A 2 14.99 15.10 6.63
N SER A 3 15.07 13.83 6.23
CA SER A 3 16.00 12.84 6.79
C SER A 3 16.93 12.36 5.67
N SER A 4 18.21 12.18 5.98
CA SER A 4 19.23 11.74 5.02
C SER A 4 19.51 10.25 5.18
N LEU A 5 19.60 9.53 4.05
CA LEU A 5 19.99 8.12 4.00
C LEU A 5 21.29 8.02 3.19
N ASN A 6 22.34 7.45 3.79
CA ASN A 6 23.62 7.19 3.11
C ASN A 6 23.68 5.72 2.70
N ILE A 7 24.00 5.47 1.43
CA ILE A 7 24.04 4.12 0.86
C ILE A 7 25.37 3.95 0.10
N SER A 8 26.13 2.92 0.47
CA SER A 8 27.32 2.50 -0.28
C SER A 8 26.89 1.50 -1.35
N LEU A 9 27.30 1.77 -2.59
CA LEU A 9 27.01 0.91 -3.74
C LEU A 9 28.33 0.46 -4.39
N PRO A 10 28.42 -0.80 -4.86
CA PRO A 10 29.50 -1.22 -5.75
C PRO A 10 29.59 -0.30 -6.98
N GLN A 11 30.79 -0.15 -7.54
CA GLN A 11 31.03 0.74 -8.68
C GLN A 11 30.13 0.41 -9.88
N THR A 12 29.87 -0.87 -10.13
CA THR A 12 28.99 -1.34 -11.20
C THR A 12 27.54 -0.87 -11.02
N MET A 13 27.02 -0.93 -9.79
CA MET A 13 25.67 -0.43 -9.48
C MET A 13 25.59 1.09 -9.58
N ARG A 14 26.63 1.82 -9.15
CA ARG A 14 26.68 3.27 -9.32
C ARG A 14 26.64 3.67 -10.79
N ALA A 15 27.50 3.07 -11.62
CA ALA A 15 27.54 3.36 -13.05
C ALA A 15 26.19 3.10 -13.73
N TRP A 16 25.51 2.02 -13.34
CA TRP A 16 24.16 1.74 -13.84
C TRP A 16 23.15 2.80 -13.41
N VAL A 17 23.16 3.22 -12.14
CA VAL A 17 22.29 4.30 -11.64
C VAL A 17 22.53 5.61 -12.40
N ASP A 18 23.79 5.96 -12.66
CA ASP A 18 24.14 7.18 -13.39
C ASP A 18 23.57 7.16 -14.82
N ASP A 19 23.61 6.01 -15.50
CA ASP A 19 22.97 5.82 -16.81
C ASP A 19 21.43 5.92 -16.74
N GLN A 20 20.80 5.38 -15.69
CA GLN A 20 19.36 5.53 -15.48
C GLN A 20 18.94 6.98 -15.27
N ILE A 21 19.75 7.76 -14.53
CA ILE A 21 19.50 9.20 -14.31
C ILE A 21 19.63 9.96 -15.63
N ALA A 22 20.68 9.69 -16.41
CA ALA A 22 20.93 10.31 -17.70
C ALA A 22 19.78 10.05 -18.71
N ARG A 23 19.23 8.84 -18.73
CA ARG A 23 18.10 8.46 -19.60
C ARG A 23 16.76 8.96 -19.08
N GLY A 24 16.55 8.92 -17.76
CA GLY A 24 15.27 9.18 -17.10
C GLY A 24 14.96 10.65 -16.85
N GLY A 25 15.89 11.56 -17.15
CA GLY A 25 15.72 13.00 -16.96
C GLY A 25 15.68 13.44 -15.48
N TYR A 26 16.23 12.62 -14.59
CA TYR A 26 16.28 12.95 -13.16
C TYR A 26 17.41 13.94 -12.87
N GLY A 27 17.16 14.93 -12.02
CA GLY A 27 18.17 15.95 -11.69
C GLY A 27 19.20 15.48 -10.66
N THR A 28 18.88 14.44 -9.87
CA THR A 28 19.79 13.88 -8.86
C THR A 28 19.54 12.40 -8.61
N VAL A 29 20.55 11.70 -8.09
CA VAL A 29 20.43 10.32 -7.58
C VAL A 29 19.32 10.22 -6.53
N SER A 30 19.26 11.16 -5.59
CA SER A 30 18.23 11.16 -4.54
C SER A 30 16.81 11.34 -5.09
N GLU A 31 16.63 11.96 -6.25
CA GLU A 31 15.33 12.04 -6.92
C GLU A 31 14.92 10.71 -7.53
N TYR A 32 15.82 10.08 -8.27
CA TYR A 32 15.61 8.75 -8.84
C TYR A 32 15.24 7.71 -7.77
N PHE A 33 16.01 7.64 -6.67
CA PHE A 33 15.71 6.70 -5.58
C PHE A 33 14.38 6.99 -4.88
N ARG A 34 14.00 8.26 -4.71
CA ARG A 34 12.68 8.61 -4.15
C ARG A 34 11.55 8.16 -5.07
N GLN A 35 11.74 8.23 -6.38
CA GLN A 35 10.75 7.75 -7.34
C GLN A 35 10.63 6.22 -7.27
N LEU A 36 11.75 5.49 -7.31
CA LEU A 36 11.77 4.04 -7.12
C LEU A 36 11.07 3.60 -5.83
N LEU A 37 11.33 4.30 -4.72
CA LEU A 37 10.69 3.98 -3.44
C LEU A 37 9.16 4.18 -3.47
N ARG A 38 8.67 5.23 -4.15
CA ARG A 38 7.22 5.44 -4.30
C ARG A 38 6.58 4.36 -5.15
N GLU A 39 7.25 3.94 -6.21
CA GLU A 39 6.77 2.86 -7.08
C GLU A 39 6.74 1.53 -6.33
N GLU A 40 7.78 1.23 -5.55
CA GLU A 40 7.83 0.09 -4.65
C GLU A 40 6.68 0.10 -3.64
N GLN A 41 6.46 1.23 -2.95
CA GLN A 41 5.34 1.38 -2.01
C GLN A 41 3.98 1.19 -2.70
N LYS A 42 3.82 1.72 -3.90
CA LYS A 42 2.60 1.54 -4.69
C LYS A 42 2.39 0.08 -5.07
N ARG A 43 3.46 -0.64 -5.44
CA ARG A 43 3.39 -2.07 -5.76
C ARG A 43 2.98 -2.88 -4.53
N GLN A 44 3.61 -2.66 -3.38
CA GLN A 44 3.26 -3.33 -2.13
C GLN A 44 1.81 -3.05 -1.70
N LEU A 45 1.34 -1.80 -1.84
CA LEU A 45 -0.05 -1.48 -1.56
C LEU A 45 -1.00 -2.20 -2.51
N ARG A 46 -0.63 -2.30 -3.79
CA ARG A 46 -1.42 -3.01 -4.79
C ARG A 46 -1.51 -4.51 -4.45
N GLU A 47 -0.39 -5.14 -4.12
CA GLU A 47 -0.35 -6.55 -3.70
C GLU A 47 -1.26 -6.80 -2.48
N GLN A 48 -1.27 -5.89 -1.51
CA GLN A 48 -2.17 -5.99 -0.35
C GLN A 48 -3.65 -5.88 -0.72
N ILE A 49 -4.00 -4.99 -1.66
CA ILE A 49 -5.37 -4.84 -2.16
C ILE A 49 -5.79 -6.10 -2.92
N ASP A 50 -4.94 -6.58 -3.82
CA ASP A 50 -5.22 -7.75 -4.64
C ASP A 50 -5.42 -9.00 -3.76
N ALA A 51 -4.60 -9.16 -2.70
CA ALA A 51 -4.79 -10.22 -1.71
C ALA A 51 -6.14 -10.13 -0.98
N LYS A 52 -6.59 -8.92 -0.63
CA LYS A 52 -7.92 -8.72 0.00
C LYS A 52 -9.06 -9.02 -0.97
N LEU A 53 -8.90 -8.67 -2.25
CA LEU A 53 -9.90 -8.96 -3.29
C LEU A 53 -10.01 -10.47 -3.54
N LEU A 54 -8.88 -11.18 -3.62
CA LEU A 54 -8.87 -12.64 -3.73
C LEU A 54 -9.56 -13.29 -2.53
N ALA A 55 -9.21 -12.88 -1.31
CA ALA A 55 -9.88 -13.38 -0.11
C ALA A 55 -11.40 -13.09 -0.10
N ALA A 56 -11.84 -11.97 -0.68
CA ALA A 56 -13.26 -11.66 -0.82
C ALA A 56 -13.95 -12.55 -1.85
N ILE A 57 -13.31 -12.84 -2.99
CA ILE A 57 -13.82 -13.78 -4.00
C ILE A 57 -13.94 -15.19 -3.39
N GLU A 58 -12.97 -15.60 -2.60
CA GLU A 58 -12.95 -16.90 -1.92
C GLU A 58 -13.87 -16.96 -0.68
N SER A 59 -14.48 -15.83 -0.27
CA SER A 59 -15.28 -15.76 0.96
C SER A 59 -16.67 -16.40 0.87
N GLY A 60 -17.03 -16.93 -0.31
CA GLY A 60 -18.28 -17.64 -0.55
C GLY A 60 -19.27 -16.84 -1.41
N GLU A 61 -20.52 -17.30 -1.43
CA GLU A 61 -21.55 -16.75 -2.31
C GLU A 61 -21.89 -15.29 -1.96
N PRO A 62 -21.98 -14.39 -2.95
CA PRO A 62 -22.39 -13.02 -2.73
C PRO A 62 -23.83 -12.96 -2.23
N ILE A 63 -24.05 -12.13 -1.20
CA ILE A 63 -25.39 -11.88 -0.65
C ILE A 63 -25.96 -10.55 -1.15
N PRO A 64 -27.28 -10.42 -1.33
CA PRO A 64 -27.90 -9.15 -1.67
C PRO A 64 -27.72 -8.11 -0.56
N VAL A 65 -27.10 -6.98 -0.90
CA VAL A 65 -26.93 -5.85 0.01
C VAL A 65 -28.16 -4.93 -0.10
N THR A 66 -29.09 -5.08 0.85
CA THR A 66 -30.35 -4.30 0.91
C THR A 66 -30.30 -3.22 2.00
N PRO A 67 -31.23 -2.23 2.01
CA PRO A 67 -31.33 -1.29 3.13
C PRO A 67 -31.49 -1.97 4.49
N ARG A 68 -32.30 -3.03 4.56
CA ARG A 68 -32.50 -3.82 5.80
C ARG A 68 -31.22 -4.52 6.26
N TYR A 69 -30.36 -4.94 5.32
CA TYR A 69 -29.05 -5.50 5.64
C TYR A 69 -28.17 -4.44 6.33
N TRP A 70 -28.09 -3.22 5.78
CA TRP A 70 -27.32 -2.12 6.36
C TRP A 70 -27.82 -1.74 7.77
N ASP A 71 -29.13 -1.72 7.98
CA ASP A 71 -29.73 -1.45 9.29
C ASP A 71 -29.32 -2.50 10.33
N ARG A 72 -29.36 -3.78 9.95
CA ARG A 72 -28.95 -4.89 10.82
C ARG A 72 -27.46 -4.80 11.13
N LEU A 73 -26.61 -4.65 10.10
CA LEU A 73 -25.16 -4.55 10.23
C LEU A 73 -24.76 -3.40 11.15
N SER A 74 -25.35 -2.22 10.98
CA SER A 74 -25.08 -1.04 11.81
C SER A 74 -25.48 -1.27 13.27
N LYS A 75 -26.63 -1.90 13.53
CA LYS A 75 -27.07 -2.23 14.89
C LYS A 75 -26.11 -3.21 15.57
N GLU A 76 -25.64 -4.24 14.85
CA GLU A 76 -24.68 -5.21 15.39
C GLU A 76 -23.31 -4.59 15.69
N ALA A 77 -22.81 -3.74 14.79
CA ALA A 77 -21.54 -3.03 14.99
C ALA A 77 -21.57 -2.16 16.26
N ARG A 78 -22.66 -1.40 16.47
CA ARG A 78 -22.85 -0.59 17.69
C ARG A 78 -22.90 -1.44 18.95
N LYS A 79 -23.60 -2.58 18.93
CA LYS A 79 -23.64 -3.52 20.07
C LYS A 79 -22.25 -4.07 20.40
N ARG A 80 -21.45 -4.44 19.39
CA ARG A 80 -20.07 -4.91 19.59
C ARG A 80 -19.19 -3.83 20.21
N LEU A 81 -19.30 -2.59 19.73
CA LEU A 81 -18.55 -1.45 20.28
C LEU A 81 -18.91 -1.19 21.75
N ALA A 82 -20.20 -1.22 22.09
CA ALA A 82 -20.67 -1.04 23.47
C ALA A 82 -20.12 -2.13 24.41
N ARG A 83 -20.11 -3.40 23.98
CA ARG A 83 -19.52 -4.51 24.76
C ARG A 83 -18.02 -4.35 24.98
N LYS A 84 -17.29 -3.84 23.98
CA LYS A 84 -15.85 -3.60 24.10
C LYS A 84 -15.52 -2.46 25.06
N ARG A 85 -16.41 -1.46 25.19
CA ARG A 85 -16.26 -0.33 26.12
C ARG A 85 -16.67 -0.64 27.57
N ALA A 86 -17.47 -1.68 27.77
CA ALA A 86 -17.89 -2.14 29.10
C ALA A 86 -16.92 -3.19 29.70
N ARG A 87 -15.86 -3.57 28.99
CA ARG A 87 -14.72 -4.35 29.46
C ARG A 87 -13.54 -3.42 29.69
#